data_AF-A0A0V0QJ10-F1
#
_entry.id   AF-A0A0V0QJ10-F1
#
_cell.length_a   1.000
_cell.length_b   1.000
_cell.length_c   1.000
_cell.angle_alpha   90.00
_cell.angle_beta   90.00
_cell.angle_gamma   90.00
#
_symmetry.space_group_name_H-M   'P 1'
#
loop_
_entity.id
_entity.type
_entity.pdbx_description
1 polymer ?
#
loop_
_entity_poly.entity_id
_entity_poly.type
_entity_poly.pdbx_seq_one_letter_code
_entity_poly.pdbx_strand_id
1 'polypeptide(L)'
;MFAVTIEQNSNVYTKQPYYLIEVEQRNYERDEEGNLIKNKIPYVLEPCTTEHWEKIYNTETNDKLFGLEIESFLCPPLDFKPLSLQGVYQSDFFDFIKFNIVDCEEPEQKTEYFQNWDYTCLSDTEIAEYIEKDE
;
A
#
# COMPACT_ATOMS: atom_id res chain seq x y z
N MET A 1 7.94 6.27 -6.61
CA MET A 1 7.12 6.56 -5.41
C MET A 1 5.67 6.70 -5.85
N PHE A 2 4.75 6.22 -5.03
CA PHE A 2 3.31 6.40 -5.22
C PHE A 2 2.67 6.73 -3.87
N ALA A 3 1.50 7.35 -3.91
CA ALA A 3 0.64 7.58 -2.76
C ALA A 3 -0.77 7.11 -3.10
N VAL A 4 -1.42 6.40 -2.18
CA VAL A 4 -2.74 5.80 -2.39
C VAL A 4 -3.61 5.99 -1.16
N THR A 5 -4.91 6.10 -1.34
CA THR A 5 -5.88 6.22 -0.25
C THR A 5 -7.17 5.53 -0.67
N ILE A 6 -7.96 5.09 0.31
CA ILE A 6 -9.34 4.65 0.09
C ILE A 6 -10.24 5.78 0.55
N GLU A 7 -11.13 6.23 -0.33
CA GLU A 7 -12.12 7.24 0.01
C GLU A 7 -13.14 6.64 1.00
N GLN A 8 -13.34 7.30 2.13
CA GLN A 8 -14.34 6.93 3.15
C GLN A 8 -14.95 8.18 3.79
N ASN A 9 -16.28 8.19 4.01
CA ASN A 9 -17.05 9.39 4.39
C ASN A 9 -16.81 9.87 5.83
N SER A 10 -16.22 9.05 6.71
CA SER A 10 -16.00 9.38 8.12
C SER A 10 -14.60 8.97 8.56
N ASN A 11 -13.87 9.96 9.08
CA ASN A 11 -12.52 9.87 9.65
C ASN A 11 -11.38 9.70 8.63
N VAL A 12 -10.22 10.23 8.99
CA VAL A 12 -9.00 10.16 8.17
C VAL A 12 -8.63 8.68 8.00
N TYR A 13 -8.66 8.19 6.76
CA TYR A 13 -8.34 6.79 6.40
C TYR A 13 -7.03 6.30 7.06
N THR A 14 -6.03 7.17 7.15
CA THR A 14 -4.73 6.89 7.79
C THR A 14 -4.78 6.72 9.30
N LYS A 15 -5.94 6.87 9.94
CA LYS A 15 -6.13 6.66 11.40
C LYS A 15 -7.14 5.58 11.70
N GLN A 16 -8.23 5.57 10.93
CA GLN A 16 -9.40 4.74 11.18
C GLN A 16 -9.89 4.08 9.89
N PRO A 17 -9.09 3.17 9.30
CA PRO A 17 -9.46 2.50 8.06
C PRO A 17 -10.51 1.41 8.26
N TYR A 18 -11.38 1.21 7.27
CA TYR A 18 -12.21 0.00 7.15
C TYR A 18 -11.43 -1.19 6.58
N TYR A 19 -10.61 -0.90 5.58
CA TYR A 19 -9.78 -1.85 4.85
C TYR A 19 -8.36 -1.31 4.75
N LEU A 20 -7.40 -2.18 4.50
CA LEU A 20 -6.02 -1.77 4.30
C LEU A 20 -5.61 -2.06 2.86
N ILE A 21 -4.68 -1.24 2.37
CA ILE A 21 -4.00 -1.49 1.10
C ILE A 21 -2.73 -2.27 1.39
N GLU A 22 -2.73 -3.55 1.01
CA GLU A 22 -1.53 -4.37 0.96
C GLU A 22 -0.89 -4.24 -0.43
N VAL A 23 0.42 -4.02 -0.46
CA VAL A 23 1.20 -4.02 -1.70
C VAL A 23 2.13 -5.22 -1.73
N GLU A 24 2.04 -6.02 -2.78
CA GLU A 24 2.92 -7.17 -2.97
C GLU A 24 3.85 -6.95 -4.17
N GLN A 25 5.16 -7.08 -3.95
CA GLN A 25 6.10 -7.31 -5.04
C GLN A 25 6.00 -8.79 -5.45
N ARG A 26 5.68 -9.04 -6.72
CA ARG A 26 5.57 -10.37 -7.30
C ARG A 26 6.69 -10.55 -8.31
N ASN A 27 7.54 -11.56 -8.11
CA ASN A 27 8.61 -11.91 -9.04
C ASN A 27 8.37 -13.33 -9.53
N TYR A 28 8.05 -13.47 -10.81
CA TYR A 28 7.77 -14.75 -11.45
C TYR A 28 8.92 -15.13 -12.36
N GLU A 29 9.41 -16.36 -12.20
CA GLU A 29 10.52 -16.90 -12.99
C GLU A 29 10.09 -18.24 -13.59
N ARG A 30 10.37 -18.44 -14.88
CA ARG A 30 10.22 -19.73 -15.53
C ARG A 30 11.54 -20.47 -15.47
N ASP A 31 11.53 -21.67 -14.91
CA ASP A 31 12.72 -22.53 -14.92
C ASP A 31 12.97 -23.11 -16.33
N GLU A 32 14.11 -23.81 -16.49
CA GLU A 32 14.50 -24.44 -17.75
C GLU A 32 13.50 -25.51 -18.23
N GLU A 33 12.65 -26.02 -17.33
CA GLU A 33 11.60 -27.01 -17.61
C GLU A 33 10.25 -26.34 -17.95
N GLY A 34 10.16 -25.00 -17.84
CA GLY A 34 8.97 -24.20 -18.12
C GLY A 34 8.00 -24.05 -16.94
N ASN A 35 8.34 -24.55 -15.74
CA ASN A 35 7.54 -24.36 -14.55
C ASN A 35 7.64 -22.92 -14.05
N LEU A 36 6.54 -22.39 -13.50
CA LEU A 36 6.48 -21.02 -13.01
C LEU A 36 6.74 -20.95 -11.49
N ILE A 37 7.91 -20.46 -11.10
CA ILE A 37 8.29 -20.15 -9.73
C ILE A 37 7.73 -18.78 -9.37
N LYS A 38 7.05 -18.67 -8.23
CA LYS A 38 6.37 -17.44 -7.80
C LYS A 38 6.87 -16.98 -6.44
N ASN A 39 7.58 -15.86 -6.41
CA ASN A 39 7.97 -15.20 -5.18
C ASN A 39 7.03 -14.03 -4.91
N LYS A 40 6.71 -13.83 -3.63
CA LYS A 40 5.80 -12.78 -3.16
C LYS A 40 6.44 -12.12 -1.95
N ILE A 41 6.48 -10.81 -1.94
CA ILE A 41 6.96 -10.04 -0.79
C ILE A 41 5.87 -9.03 -0.46
N PRO A 42 5.11 -9.25 0.63
CA PRO A 42 4.07 -8.34 1.04
C PRO A 42 4.65 -7.14 1.77
N TYR A 43 3.96 -6.00 1.65
CA TYR A 43 4.28 -4.75 2.32
C TYR A 43 2.98 -4.06 2.74
N VAL A 44 2.95 -3.59 3.98
CA VAL A 44 1.92 -2.66 4.45
C VAL A 44 2.45 -1.26 4.23
N LEU A 45 1.59 -0.39 3.72
CA LEU A 45 1.93 1.01 3.50
C LEU A 45 1.86 1.81 4.81
N GLU A 46 2.54 2.95 4.87
CA GLU A 46 2.52 3.86 6.00
C GLU A 46 2.03 5.25 5.59
N PRO A 47 1.53 6.08 6.51
CA PRO A 47 1.13 7.45 6.19
C PRO A 47 2.28 8.22 5.54
N CYS A 48 2.00 8.90 4.43
CA CYS A 48 3.01 9.66 3.72
C CYS A 48 3.55 10.81 4.58
N THR A 49 4.86 11.03 4.53
CA THR A 49 5.58 12.13 5.20
C THR A 49 6.47 12.89 4.20
N THR A 50 7.08 14.01 4.62
CA THR A 50 8.01 14.77 3.75
C THR A 50 9.19 13.90 3.33
N GLU A 51 9.68 13.10 4.27
CA GLU A 51 10.86 12.24 4.10
C GLU A 51 10.70 11.25 2.93
N HIS A 52 9.47 10.80 2.64
CA HIS A 52 9.18 9.93 1.50
C HIS A 52 9.53 10.60 0.17
N TRP A 53 9.33 11.91 0.05
CA TRP A 53 9.44 12.64 -1.21
C TRP A 53 10.73 13.46 -1.33
N GLU A 54 11.41 13.72 -0.21
CA GLU A 54 12.66 14.50 -0.13
C GLU A 54 13.79 13.99 -1.03
N LYS A 55 13.87 12.68 -1.28
CA LYS A 55 14.90 12.09 -2.16
C LYS A 55 14.57 12.21 -3.65
N ILE A 56 13.33 12.55 -3.99
CA ILE A 56 12.82 12.56 -5.37
C ILE A 56 12.69 14.00 -5.88
N TYR A 57 12.28 14.92 -5.01
CA TYR A 57 11.97 16.29 -5.37
C TYR A 57 12.79 17.32 -4.59
N ASN A 58 12.91 18.51 -5.16
CA ASN A 58 13.53 19.65 -4.48
C ASN A 58 12.58 20.24 -3.42
N THR A 59 13.14 21.05 -2.51
CA THR A 59 12.40 21.64 -1.37
C THR A 59 11.13 22.39 -1.80
N GLU A 60 11.18 23.18 -2.88
CA GLU A 60 10.01 23.95 -3.36
C GLU A 60 8.85 23.05 -3.82
N THR A 61 9.16 21.87 -4.37
CA THR A 61 8.14 20.90 -4.80
C THR A 61 7.57 20.12 -3.62
N ASN A 62 8.39 19.86 -2.60
CA ASN A 62 7.92 19.23 -1.35
C ASN A 62 6.90 20.13 -0.63
N ASP A 63 7.17 21.43 -0.55
CA ASP A 63 6.24 22.40 0.06
C ASP A 63 4.88 22.42 -0.66
N LYS A 64 4.90 22.32 -2.00
CA LYS A 64 3.68 22.25 -2.83
C LYS A 64 2.93 20.93 -2.66
N LEU A 65 3.65 19.81 -2.54
CA LEU A 65 3.06 18.50 -2.25
C LEU A 65 2.34 18.51 -0.89
N PHE A 66 2.92 19.12 0.13
CA PHE A 66 2.28 19.22 1.44
C PHE A 66 1.02 20.08 1.47
N GLY A 67 0.96 21.11 0.61
CA GLY A 67 -0.28 21.86 0.37
C GLY A 67 -1.44 21.02 -0.19
N LEU A 68 -1.18 19.77 -0.61
CA LEU A 68 -2.18 18.83 -1.12
C LEU A 68 -2.64 17.80 -0.06
N GLU A 69 -2.32 18.00 1.23
CA GLU A 69 -2.76 17.14 2.33
C GLU A 69 -2.35 15.67 2.15
N ILE A 70 -1.11 15.44 1.68
CA ILE A 70 -0.60 14.09 1.37
C ILE A 70 -0.57 13.15 2.59
N GLU A 71 -0.63 13.70 3.80
CA GLU A 71 -0.75 12.96 5.07
C GLU A 71 -2.02 12.10 5.15
N SER A 72 -3.01 12.37 4.29
CA SER A 72 -4.23 11.57 4.11
C SER A 72 -4.04 10.36 3.19
N PHE A 73 -2.83 10.15 2.66
CA PHE A 73 -2.47 9.05 1.78
C PHE A 73 -1.45 8.13 2.45
N LEU A 74 -1.37 6.91 1.95
CA LEU A 74 -0.38 5.91 2.30
C LEU A 74 0.71 5.81 1.23
N CYS A 75 1.95 5.69 1.67
CA CYS A 75 3.16 5.55 0.89
C CYS A 75 3.88 4.24 1.22
N PRO A 76 4.71 3.69 0.32
CA PRO A 76 5.64 2.62 0.67
C PRO A 76 6.57 3.06 1.81
N PRO A 77 6.86 2.19 2.80
CA PRO A 77 7.78 2.50 3.89
C PRO A 77 9.11 3.11 3.46
N LEU A 78 9.74 3.91 4.31
CA LEU A 78 11.03 4.55 3.95
C LEU A 78 12.18 3.56 3.67
N ASP A 79 12.13 2.36 4.25
CA ASP A 79 13.10 1.27 4.02
C ASP A 79 12.68 0.30 2.90
N PHE A 80 11.60 0.65 2.18
CA PHE A 80 11.06 -0.14 1.10
C PHE A 80 12.09 -0.37 -0.01
N LYS A 81 12.30 -1.65 -0.37
CA LYS A 81 13.22 -2.02 -1.45
C LYS A 81 12.72 -1.47 -2.78
N PRO A 82 13.60 -1.02 -3.69
CA PRO A 82 13.16 -0.53 -5.00
C PRO A 82 12.21 -1.51 -5.68
N LEU A 83 11.03 -1.01 -6.07
CA LEU A 83 10.04 -1.77 -6.84
C LEU A 83 10.65 -2.17 -8.18
N SER A 84 10.57 -3.46 -8.51
CA SER A 84 10.99 -3.98 -9.81
C SER A 84 9.77 -4.19 -10.70
N LEU A 85 9.82 -3.61 -11.89
CA LEU A 85 8.86 -3.89 -12.97
C LEU A 85 9.65 -4.42 -14.15
N GLN A 86 9.38 -5.67 -14.55
CA GLN A 86 10.15 -6.33 -15.58
C GLN A 86 9.29 -7.28 -16.39
N GLY A 87 9.52 -7.30 -17.70
CA GLY A 87 8.96 -8.28 -18.61
C GLY A 87 7.45 -8.19 -18.77
N VAL A 88 6.88 -9.25 -19.32
CA VAL A 88 5.44 -9.46 -19.47
C VAL A 88 5.10 -10.87 -19.03
N TYR A 89 3.82 -11.20 -18.89
CA TYR A 89 3.39 -12.53 -18.43
C TYR A 89 3.97 -13.74 -19.21
N GLN A 90 4.35 -13.51 -20.48
CA GLN A 90 4.95 -14.52 -21.35
C GLN A 90 6.48 -14.59 -21.26
N SER A 91 7.13 -13.64 -20.60
CA SER A 91 8.58 -13.62 -20.41
C SER A 91 9.04 -14.67 -19.40
N ASP A 92 10.33 -15.01 -19.45
CA ASP A 92 10.96 -15.89 -18.45
C ASP A 92 10.99 -15.22 -17.08
N PHE A 93 11.16 -13.90 -17.04
CA PHE A 93 11.05 -13.07 -15.85
C PHE A 93 9.86 -12.12 -15.98
N PHE A 94 8.96 -12.15 -15.00
CA PHE A 94 7.84 -11.23 -14.91
C PHE A 94 7.71 -10.67 -13.49
N ASP A 95 8.14 -9.43 -13.33
CA ASP A 95 8.07 -8.69 -12.07
C ASP A 95 6.98 -7.63 -12.15
N PHE A 96 6.08 -7.65 -11.16
CA PHE A 96 4.97 -6.70 -11.09
C PHE A 96 4.55 -6.43 -9.66
N ILE A 97 3.81 -5.35 -9.50
CA ILE A 97 3.22 -4.95 -8.22
C ILE A 97 1.75 -5.32 -8.23
N LYS A 98 1.28 -5.92 -7.15
CA LYS A 98 -0.13 -6.18 -6.92
C LYS A 98 -0.61 -5.39 -5.72
N PHE A 99 -1.66 -4.61 -5.90
CA PHE A 99 -2.40 -3.99 -4.81
C PHE A 99 -3.55 -4.93 -4.42
N ASN A 100 -3.66 -5.22 -3.13
CA ASN A 100 -4.76 -5.96 -2.55
C ASN A 100 -5.47 -5.08 -1.53
N ILE A 101 -6.79 -5.23 -1.45
CA ILE A 101 -7.59 -4.70 -0.36
C ILE A 101 -7.81 -5.86 0.60
N VAL A 102 -7.41 -5.67 1.85
CA VAL A 102 -7.54 -6.66 2.93
C VAL A 102 -8.31 -6.06 4.10
N ASP A 103 -8.91 -6.92 4.91
CA ASP A 103 -9.59 -6.46 6.13
C ASP A 103 -8.59 -5.83 7.09
N CYS A 104 -9.05 -4.81 7.83
CA CYS A 104 -8.18 -4.01 8.68
C CYS A 104 -7.49 -4.83 9.80
N GLU A 105 -8.13 -5.89 10.28
CA GLU A 105 -7.59 -6.74 11.33
C GLU A 105 -6.59 -7.79 10.82
N GLU A 106 -6.51 -8.04 9.50
CA GLU A 106 -5.66 -9.10 8.95
C GLU A 106 -4.15 -8.85 9.15
N PRO A 107 -3.60 -7.64 8.93
CA PRO A 107 -2.16 -7.42 9.02
C PRO A 107 -1.60 -7.51 10.43
N GLU A 108 -2.39 -7.15 11.46
CA GLU A 108 -2.00 -7.33 12.86
C GLU A 108 -1.70 -8.80 13.20
N GLN A 109 -2.30 -9.73 12.44
CA GLN A 109 -2.20 -11.17 12.68
C GLN A 109 -1.04 -11.84 11.92
N LYS A 110 -0.40 -11.17 10.94
CA LYS A 110 0.70 -11.77 10.16
C LYS A 110 2.03 -11.13 10.54
N THR A 111 2.91 -11.93 11.13
CA THR A 111 4.28 -11.56 11.52
C THR A 111 5.21 -11.17 10.37
N GLU A 112 4.77 -11.40 9.13
CA GLU A 112 5.55 -11.12 7.91
C GLU A 112 5.41 -9.66 7.45
N TYR A 113 4.45 -8.90 7.98
CA TYR A 113 4.32 -7.49 7.65
C TYR A 113 5.28 -6.63 8.47
N PHE A 114 6.05 -5.80 7.78
CA PHE A 114 6.69 -4.64 8.39
C PHE A 114 5.64 -3.54 8.49
N GLN A 115 5.25 -3.17 9.71
CA GLN A 115 4.24 -2.14 9.97
C GLN A 115 4.80 -1.09 10.92
N ASN A 116 4.99 0.14 10.43
CA ASN A 116 5.22 1.34 11.24
C ASN A 116 3.95 2.19 11.38
N TRP A 117 2.86 1.76 10.76
CA TRP A 117 1.60 2.49 10.73
C TRP A 117 0.77 2.19 11.98
N ASP A 118 0.60 3.21 12.83
CA ASP A 118 -0.27 3.19 14.00
C ASP A 118 -1.70 3.62 13.61
N TYR A 119 -2.64 2.66 13.57
CA TYR A 119 -4.06 2.89 13.27
C TYR A 119 -4.95 2.09 14.22
N THR A 120 -6.24 2.39 14.20
CA THR A 120 -7.27 1.61 14.89
C THR A 120 -8.42 1.37 13.94
N CYS A 121 -8.71 0.09 13.67
CA CYS A 121 -9.81 -0.28 12.78
C CYS A 121 -11.15 0.29 13.26
N LEU A 122 -12.00 0.71 12.31
CA LEU A 122 -13.38 1.06 12.61
C LEU A 122 -14.18 -0.19 12.98
N SER A 123 -15.20 -0.02 13.83
CA SER A 123 -16.04 -1.13 14.24
C SER A 123 -17.00 -1.58 13.14
N ASP A 124 -17.40 -2.84 13.16
CA ASP A 124 -18.41 -3.42 12.24
C ASP A 124 -19.73 -2.62 12.22
N THR A 125 -20.09 -2.01 13.35
CA THR A 125 -21.33 -1.22 13.46
C THR A 125 -21.20 0.09 12.66
N GLU A 126 -20.04 0.75 12.74
CA GLU A 126 -19.76 1.98 11.98
C GLU A 126 -19.65 1.69 10.47
N ILE A 127 -19.11 0.53 10.10
CA ILE A 127 -19.07 0.05 8.71
C ILE A 127 -20.50 -0.17 8.18
N ALA A 128 -21.35 -0.85 8.93
CA ALA A 128 -22.73 -1.14 8.52
C ALA A 128 -23.55 0.15 8.34
N GLU A 129 -23.44 1.09 9.28
CA GLU A 129 -24.10 2.41 9.19
C GLU A 129 -23.64 3.23 7.97
N TYR A 130 -22.41 3.00 7.49
CA TYR A 130 -21.89 3.63 6.28
C TYR A 130 -22.51 3.03 5.01
N ILE A 131 -22.50 1.69 4.88
CA ILE A 131 -23.03 1.00 3.69
C ILE A 131 -24.51 1.35 3.50
N GLU A 132 -25.29 1.43 4.59
CA GLU A 132 -26.72 1.78 4.54
C GLU A 132 -27.00 3.24 4.14
N LYS A 133 -26.01 4.15 4.22
CA LYS A 133 -26.18 5.56 3.83
C LYS A 133 -25.89 5.84 2.35
N ASP A 134 -25.19 4.93 1.67
CA ASP A 134 -24.82 5.05 0.26
C ASP A 134 -25.83 4.36 -0.69
N GLU A 135 -26.87 3.70 -0.17
CA GLU A 135 -28.04 3.19 -0.93
C GLU A 135 -29.18 4.22 -1.04
#